data_AF-A0A843M620-F1
#
_entry.id   AF-A0A843M620-F1
#
_cell.length_a   1.000
_cell.length_b   1.000
_cell.length_c   1.000
_cell.angle_alpha   90.00
_cell.angle_beta   90.00
_cell.angle_gamma   90.00
#
_symmetry.space_group_name_H-M   'P 1'
#
loop_
_entity.id
_entity.type
_entity.pdbx_description
1 polymer ?
#
loop_
_entity_poly.entity_id
_entity_poly.type
_entity_poly.pdbx_seq_one_letter_code
_entity_poly.pdbx_strand_id
1 'polypeptide(L)'
;MPAGQNLTHLELMIVIVLALPVGMILTAPISGKMADVIGTKKPILVGFSLCVIAQFFLSTITADTRIGYIGLYLMLLGAGTGIAFSPLTTALMNESSVSDRAATSGLLRVMSNLGSTLGVAAVIFIAILAAGPKIAEVSSHLIPPSDLVFAFDFAFLFGMLISFAGVFLMLLVTPSEGTAHQ
;
A
#
# COMPACT_ATOMS: atom_id res chain seq x y z
N MET A 1 27.28 28.88 -6.31
CA MET A 1 26.49 28.12 -7.32
C MET A 1 25.47 27.26 -6.60
N PRO A 2 24.15 27.54 -6.69
CA PRO A 2 23.15 26.62 -6.11
C PRO A 2 21.88 26.36 -6.96
N ALA A 3 21.81 26.78 -8.23
CA ALA A 3 20.59 26.52 -9.02
C ALA A 3 20.44 25.03 -9.42
N GLY A 4 21.54 24.36 -9.82
CA GLY A 4 21.49 22.95 -10.26
C GLY A 4 21.26 21.92 -9.15
N GLN A 5 21.73 22.19 -7.93
CA GLN A 5 21.60 21.24 -6.82
C GLN A 5 20.15 21.18 -6.29
N ASN A 6 19.45 22.32 -6.23
CA ASN A 6 18.04 22.37 -5.87
C ASN A 6 17.14 21.63 -6.88
N LEU A 7 17.47 21.68 -8.17
CA LEU A 7 16.74 20.96 -9.22
C LEU A 7 16.86 19.44 -9.04
N THR A 8 18.05 18.93 -8.71
CA THR A 8 18.27 17.49 -8.48
C THR A 8 17.51 16.95 -7.27
N HIS A 9 17.42 17.71 -6.17
CA HIS A 9 16.60 17.33 -5.01
C HIS A 9 15.11 17.32 -5.35
N LEU A 10 14.63 18.30 -6.13
CA LEU A 10 13.25 18.38 -6.56
C LEU A 10 12.86 17.17 -7.43
N GLU A 11 13.72 16.79 -8.38
CA GLU A 11 13.53 15.62 -9.23
C GLU A 11 13.42 14.33 -8.40
N LEU A 12 14.31 14.15 -7.41
CA LEU A 12 14.28 12.99 -6.53
C LEU A 12 13.02 12.93 -5.66
N MET A 13 12.54 14.07 -5.16
CA MET A 13 11.27 14.14 -4.42
C MET A 13 10.09 13.75 -5.30
N ILE A 14 10.04 14.23 -6.55
CA ILE A 14 8.99 13.88 -7.51
C ILE A 14 9.00 12.37 -7.78
N VAL A 15 10.18 11.78 -8.01
CA VAL A 15 10.30 10.34 -8.26
C VAL A 15 9.77 9.52 -7.10
N ILE A 16 10.13 9.85 -5.85
CA ILE A 16 9.65 9.12 -4.67
C ILE A 16 8.14 9.25 -4.50
N VAL A 17 7.61 10.48 -4.58
CA VAL A 17 6.17 10.75 -4.36
C VAL A 17 5.30 10.09 -5.44
N LEU A 18 5.77 10.05 -6.69
CA LEU A 18 5.02 9.49 -7.80
C LEU A 18 5.25 7.98 -8.00
N ALA A 19 6.30 7.39 -7.44
CA ALA A 19 6.62 5.98 -7.65
C ALA A 19 5.44 5.04 -7.33
N LEU A 20 4.81 5.23 -6.17
CA LEU A 20 3.67 4.42 -5.73
C LEU A 20 2.44 4.57 -6.64
N PRO A 21 1.90 5.78 -6.89
CA PRO A 21 0.74 5.93 -7.78
C PRO A 21 1.04 5.50 -9.23
N VAL A 22 2.27 5.69 -9.73
CA VAL A 22 2.68 5.19 -11.05
C VAL A 22 2.59 3.66 -11.10
N GLY A 23 3.15 2.95 -10.10
CA GLY A 23 3.04 1.49 -10.02
C GLY A 23 1.59 1.01 -10.00
N MET A 24 0.71 1.71 -9.27
CA MET A 24 -0.71 1.40 -9.18
C MET A 24 -1.44 1.61 -10.52
N ILE A 25 -1.22 2.75 -11.18
CA ILE A 25 -1.86 3.09 -12.46
C ILE A 25 -1.46 2.11 -13.56
N LEU A 26 -0.18 1.75 -13.62
CA LEU A 26 0.33 0.84 -14.66
C LEU A 26 -0.23 -0.58 -14.52
N THR A 27 -0.55 -1.01 -13.29
CA THR A 27 -0.99 -2.38 -13.01
C THR A 27 -2.50 -2.55 -12.90
N ALA A 28 -3.26 -1.48 -12.63
CA ALA A 28 -4.72 -1.51 -12.59
C ALA A 28 -5.38 -2.17 -13.83
N PRO A 29 -5.03 -1.85 -15.09
CA PRO A 29 -5.65 -2.50 -16.25
C PRO A 29 -5.24 -3.96 -16.42
N ILE A 30 -4.02 -4.32 -16.01
CA ILE A 30 -3.53 -5.70 -16.02
C ILE A 30 -4.35 -6.53 -15.03
N SER A 31 -4.65 -5.95 -13.87
CA SER A 31 -5.44 -6.57 -12.83
C SER A 31 -6.85 -6.96 -13.28
N GLY A 32 -7.54 -6.07 -14.00
CA GLY A 32 -8.88 -6.35 -14.52
C GLY A 32 -8.86 -7.53 -15.49
N LYS A 33 -7.94 -7.50 -16.46
CA LYS A 33 -7.76 -8.60 -17.43
C LYS A 33 -7.43 -9.93 -16.76
N MET A 34 -6.59 -9.92 -15.72
CA MET A 34 -6.31 -11.14 -14.96
C MET A 34 -7.57 -11.66 -14.25
N ALA A 35 -8.34 -10.78 -13.60
CA ALA A 35 -9.56 -11.18 -12.92
C ALA A 35 -10.60 -11.79 -13.87
N ASP A 36 -10.72 -11.23 -15.09
CA ASP A 36 -11.64 -11.74 -16.12
C ASP A 36 -11.28 -13.17 -16.57
N VAL A 37 -10.00 -13.53 -16.61
CA VAL A 37 -9.52 -14.83 -17.14
C VAL A 37 -9.36 -15.88 -16.05
N ILE A 38 -8.76 -15.52 -14.91
CA ILE A 38 -8.37 -16.48 -13.87
C ILE A 38 -9.21 -16.35 -12.58
N GLY A 39 -10.23 -15.50 -12.60
CA GLY A 39 -11.13 -15.21 -11.48
C GLY A 39 -10.54 -14.20 -10.50
N THR A 40 -11.41 -13.53 -9.73
CA THR A 40 -11.05 -12.45 -8.80
C THR A 40 -10.05 -12.85 -7.71
N LYS A 41 -10.11 -14.10 -7.22
CA LYS A 41 -9.32 -14.53 -6.05
C LYS A 41 -7.81 -14.50 -6.29
N LYS A 42 -7.35 -14.96 -7.45
CA LYS A 42 -5.92 -15.11 -7.75
C LYS A 42 -5.19 -13.76 -7.87
N PRO A 43 -5.70 -12.77 -8.62
CA PRO A 43 -5.11 -11.42 -8.66
C PRO A 43 -4.98 -10.80 -7.27
N ILE A 44 -6.01 -10.91 -6.42
CA ILE A 44 -5.97 -10.35 -5.06
C ILE A 44 -4.83 -10.98 -4.23
N LEU A 45 -4.68 -12.31 -4.28
CA LEU A 45 -3.57 -13.00 -3.61
C LEU A 45 -2.20 -12.58 -4.14
N VAL A 46 -2.05 -12.46 -5.46
CA VAL A 46 -0.81 -12.01 -6.10
C VAL A 46 -0.47 -10.58 -5.67
N GLY A 47 -1.45 -9.68 -5.68
CA GLY A 47 -1.27 -8.28 -5.28
C GLY A 47 -0.84 -8.14 -3.82
N PHE A 48 -1.53 -8.80 -2.88
CA PHE A 48 -1.14 -8.76 -1.48
C PHE A 48 0.21 -9.43 -1.21
N SER A 49 0.54 -10.52 -1.91
CA SER A 49 1.86 -11.15 -1.80
C SER A 49 2.96 -10.21 -2.29
N LEU A 50 2.70 -9.45 -3.35
CA LEU A 50 3.62 -8.45 -3.86
C LEU A 50 3.80 -7.27 -2.88
N CYS A 51 2.72 -6.84 -2.21
CA CYS A 51 2.80 -5.85 -1.14
C CYS A 51 3.70 -6.30 0.01
N VAL A 52 3.53 -7.55 0.47
CA VAL A 52 4.39 -8.14 1.51
C VAL A 52 5.87 -8.08 1.11
N ILE A 53 6.20 -8.49 -0.12
CA ILE A 53 7.58 -8.45 -0.64
C ILE A 53 8.10 -7.01 -0.69
N ALA A 54 7.29 -6.07 -1.18
CA ALA A 54 7.67 -4.67 -1.27
C ALA A 54 7.91 -4.04 0.10
N GLN A 55 7.06 -4.35 1.09
CA GLN A 55 7.19 -3.87 2.47
C GLN A 55 8.41 -4.48 3.17
N PHE A 56 8.74 -5.74 2.90
CA PHE A 56 9.98 -6.35 3.35
C PHE A 56 11.21 -5.61 2.80
N PHE A 57 11.25 -5.26 1.51
CA PHE A 57 12.35 -4.47 0.97
C PHE A 57 12.40 -3.05 1.55
N LEU A 58 11.24 -2.42 1.75
CA LEU A 58 11.16 -1.10 2.39
C LEU A 58 11.65 -1.13 3.85
N SER A 59 11.43 -2.23 4.59
CA SER A 59 11.96 -2.41 5.96
C SER A 59 13.44 -2.78 6.02
N THR A 60 14.16 -2.76 4.88
CA THR A 60 15.62 -2.94 4.83
C THR A 60 16.35 -1.66 4.43
N ILE A 61 15.61 -0.55 4.26
CA ILE A 61 16.18 0.74 3.88
C ILE A 61 16.95 1.31 5.07
N THR A 62 18.23 1.61 4.84
CA THR A 62 19.08 2.36 5.77
C THR A 62 19.31 3.79 5.28
N ALA A 63 19.90 4.64 6.14
CA ALA A 63 20.20 6.04 5.82
C ALA A 63 21.11 6.23 4.57
N ASP A 64 21.91 5.21 4.22
CA ASP A 64 22.81 5.22 3.07
C ASP A 64 22.17 4.67 1.77
N THR A 65 20.90 4.30 1.82
CA THR A 65 20.22 3.68 0.67
C THR A 65 20.04 4.70 -0.46
N ARG A 66 20.42 4.30 -1.68
CA ARG A 66 20.21 5.14 -2.87
C ARG A 66 18.71 5.35 -3.12
N ILE A 67 18.33 6.60 -3.35
CA ILE A 67 16.93 7.01 -3.59
C ILE A 67 16.26 6.23 -4.72
N GLY A 68 17.01 5.81 -5.75
CA GLY A 68 16.50 4.98 -6.83
C GLY A 68 15.90 3.65 -6.36
N TYR A 69 16.48 3.00 -5.34
CA TYR A 69 15.93 1.77 -4.77
C TYR A 69 14.64 2.02 -4.01
N ILE A 70 14.55 3.14 -3.28
CA ILE A 70 13.33 3.55 -2.58
C ILE A 70 12.19 3.74 -3.58
N GLY A 71 12.45 4.46 -4.69
CA GLY A 71 11.49 4.62 -5.77
C GLY A 71 11.04 3.28 -6.38
N LEU A 72 11.98 2.36 -6.62
CA LEU A 72 11.66 1.03 -7.14
C LEU A 72 10.76 0.23 -6.18
N TYR A 73 11.07 0.23 -4.88
CA TYR A 73 10.28 -0.53 -3.89
C TYR A 73 8.88 0.09 -3.69
N LEU A 74 8.76 1.41 -3.72
CA LEU A 74 7.47 2.10 -3.71
C LEU A 74 6.65 1.79 -4.96
N MET A 75 7.28 1.72 -6.12
CA MET A 75 6.62 1.33 -7.36
C MET A 75 6.16 -0.13 -7.30
N LEU A 76 6.93 -1.02 -6.70
CA LEU A 76 6.55 -2.42 -6.44
C LEU A 76 5.35 -2.51 -5.49
N LEU A 77 5.34 -1.71 -4.42
CA LEU A 77 4.22 -1.63 -3.48
C LEU A 77 2.95 -1.10 -4.18
N GLY A 78 3.11 -0.06 -5.01
CA GLY A 78 2.04 0.48 -5.84
C GLY A 78 1.47 -0.55 -6.81
N ALA A 79 2.35 -1.31 -7.46
CA ALA A 79 1.97 -2.41 -8.34
C ALA A 79 1.15 -3.49 -7.61
N GLY A 80 1.61 -3.96 -6.45
CA GLY A 80 0.87 -4.93 -5.64
C GLY A 80 -0.51 -4.42 -5.24
N THR A 81 -0.57 -3.14 -4.82
CA THR A 81 -1.81 -2.47 -4.45
C THR A 81 -2.77 -2.36 -5.63
N GLY A 82 -2.29 -1.98 -6.81
CA GLY A 82 -3.10 -1.88 -8.03
C GLY A 82 -3.69 -3.22 -8.47
N ILE A 83 -2.90 -4.29 -8.39
CA ILE A 83 -3.31 -5.67 -8.71
C ILE A 83 -4.35 -6.22 -7.71
N ALA A 84 -4.26 -5.85 -6.44
CA ALA A 84 -5.24 -6.31 -5.45
C ALA A 84 -6.54 -5.49 -5.49
N PHE A 85 -6.42 -4.17 -5.59
CA PHE A 85 -7.52 -3.26 -5.29
C PHE A 85 -8.64 -3.27 -6.34
N SER A 86 -8.28 -3.31 -7.63
CA SER A 86 -9.26 -3.33 -8.72
C SER A 86 -10.25 -4.50 -8.61
N PRO A 87 -9.80 -5.77 -8.58
CA PRO A 87 -10.70 -6.92 -8.50
C PRO A 87 -11.40 -7.03 -7.15
N LEU A 88 -10.75 -6.61 -6.05
CA LEU A 88 -11.38 -6.58 -4.73
C LEU A 88 -12.62 -5.69 -4.71
N THR A 89 -12.50 -4.47 -5.23
CA THR A 89 -13.63 -3.53 -5.28
C THR A 89 -14.70 -3.98 -6.27
N THR A 90 -14.32 -4.55 -7.41
CA THR A 90 -15.26 -5.13 -8.38
C THR A 90 -16.05 -6.30 -7.78
N ALA A 91 -15.42 -7.21 -7.04
CA ALA A 91 -16.11 -8.33 -6.40
C ALA A 91 -17.16 -7.85 -5.40
N LEU A 92 -16.81 -6.90 -4.54
CA LEU A 92 -17.75 -6.31 -3.59
C LEU A 92 -18.95 -5.66 -4.29
N MET A 93 -18.71 -4.95 -5.39
CA MET A 93 -19.77 -4.31 -6.17
C MET A 93 -20.63 -5.33 -6.94
N ASN A 94 -20.07 -6.45 -7.36
CA ASN A 94 -20.80 -7.52 -8.04
C ASN A 94 -21.72 -8.29 -7.08
N GLU A 95 -21.36 -8.40 -5.80
CA GLU A 95 -22.23 -9.00 -4.77
C GLU A 95 -23.41 -8.09 -4.38
N SER A 96 -23.32 -6.78 -4.68
CA SER A 96 -24.40 -5.83 -4.38
C SER A 96 -25.50 -5.83 -5.43
N SER A 97 -26.75 -5.78 -4.97
CA SER A 97 -27.93 -5.61 -5.81
C SER A 97 -27.87 -4.27 -6.56
N VAL A 98 -28.48 -4.18 -7.75
CA VAL A 98 -28.43 -2.96 -8.58
C VAL A 98 -28.99 -1.74 -7.84
N SER A 99 -30.04 -1.91 -7.02
CA SER A 99 -30.63 -0.83 -6.22
C SER A 99 -29.69 -0.34 -5.11
N ASP A 100 -28.84 -1.21 -4.59
CA ASP A 100 -28.00 -0.92 -3.42
C ASP A 100 -26.58 -0.50 -3.81
N ARG A 101 -26.17 -0.64 -5.08
CA ARG A 101 -24.83 -0.27 -5.56
C ARG A 101 -24.39 1.14 -5.14
N ALA A 102 -25.29 2.12 -5.16
CA ALA A 102 -24.99 3.47 -4.70
C ALA A 102 -24.62 3.49 -3.21
N ALA A 103 -25.41 2.80 -2.38
CA ALA A 103 -25.15 2.65 -0.95
C ALA A 103 -23.89 1.82 -0.67
N THR A 104 -23.67 0.69 -1.36
CA THR A 104 -22.47 -0.14 -1.25
C THR A 104 -21.20 0.63 -1.60
N SER A 105 -21.22 1.39 -2.70
CA SER A 105 -20.06 2.20 -3.10
C SER A 105 -19.79 3.33 -2.09
N GLY A 106 -20.84 3.94 -1.53
CA GLY A 106 -20.73 4.92 -0.45
C GLY A 106 -20.12 4.31 0.80
N LEU A 107 -20.62 3.15 1.23
CA LEU A 107 -20.10 2.41 2.38
C LEU A 107 -18.65 2.00 2.16
N LEU A 108 -18.29 1.52 0.97
CA LEU A 108 -16.91 1.18 0.61
C LEU A 108 -15.98 2.39 0.78
N ARG A 109 -16.40 3.60 0.36
CA ARG A 109 -15.61 4.82 0.55
C ARG A 109 -15.44 5.19 2.02
N VAL A 110 -16.52 5.09 2.81
CA VAL A 110 -16.46 5.37 4.26
C VAL A 110 -15.55 4.37 4.97
N MET A 111 -15.72 3.07 4.69
CA MET A 111 -14.89 2.01 5.27
C MET A 111 -13.43 2.13 4.87
N SER A 112 -13.14 2.49 3.62
CA SER A 112 -11.77 2.70 3.14
C SER A 112 -11.12 3.92 3.79
N ASN A 113 -11.86 5.03 3.92
CA ASN A 113 -11.36 6.24 4.60
C ASN A 113 -11.10 5.97 6.09
N LEU A 114 -12.03 5.27 6.76
CA LEU A 114 -11.86 4.86 8.15
C LEU A 114 -10.64 3.95 8.31
N GLY A 115 -10.49 2.94 7.45
CA GLY A 115 -9.34 2.05 7.43
C GLY A 115 -8.03 2.79 7.20
N SER A 116 -7.98 3.73 6.25
CA SER A 116 -6.80 4.57 6.01
C SER A 116 -6.46 5.44 7.22
N THR A 117 -7.46 6.06 7.85
CA THR A 117 -7.25 6.93 9.01
C THR A 117 -6.74 6.12 10.21
N LEU A 118 -7.37 4.97 10.49
CA LEU A 118 -6.94 4.07 11.57
C LEU A 118 -5.56 3.47 11.30
N GLY A 119 -5.28 3.10 10.05
CA GLY A 119 -3.97 2.57 9.65
C GLY A 119 -2.85 3.59 9.85
N VAL A 120 -3.05 4.83 9.40
CA VAL A 120 -2.09 5.92 9.62
C VAL A 120 -1.91 6.19 11.10
N ALA A 121 -3.00 6.26 11.88
CA ALA A 121 -2.92 6.47 13.33
C ALA A 121 -2.15 5.34 14.04
N ALA A 122 -2.41 4.08 13.68
CA ALA A 122 -1.70 2.93 14.25
C ALA A 122 -0.21 2.94 13.90
N VAL A 123 0.14 3.23 12.64
CA VAL A 123 1.54 3.36 12.20
C VAL A 123 2.27 4.47 12.96
N ILE A 124 1.66 5.65 13.07
CA ILE A 124 2.23 6.78 13.82
C ILE A 124 2.40 6.41 15.30
N PHE A 125 1.39 5.79 15.90
CA PHE A 125 1.45 5.35 17.29
C PHE A 125 2.59 4.36 17.54
N ILE A 126 2.74 3.35 16.67
CA ILE A 126 3.83 2.38 16.73
C ILE A 126 5.19 3.04 16.51
N ALA A 127 5.31 3.96 15.55
CA ALA A 127 6.53 4.72 15.32
C ALA A 127 6.93 5.55 16.55
N ILE A 128 5.96 6.18 17.23
CA ILE A 128 6.18 6.92 18.49
C ILE A 128 6.67 6.00 19.60
N LEU A 129 6.05 4.82 19.76
CA LEU A 129 6.49 3.84 20.74
C LEU A 129 7.90 3.30 20.44
N ALA A 130 8.23 3.11 19.16
CA ALA A 130 9.51 2.57 18.72
C ALA A 130 10.68 3.56 18.90
N ALA A 131 10.50 4.83 18.51
CA ALA A 131 11.54 5.85 18.64
C ALA A 131 11.54 6.58 20.01
N GLY A 132 10.61 6.25 20.90
CA GLY A 132 10.52 6.76 22.27
C GLY A 132 9.98 8.19 22.37
N PRO A 133 9.82 8.75 23.60
CA PRO A 133 9.21 10.07 23.82
C PRO A 133 9.96 11.26 23.18
N LYS A 134 11.15 11.05 22.60
CA LYS A 134 11.99 12.10 21.99
C LYS A 134 11.40 12.69 20.71
N ILE A 135 10.54 11.97 19.99
CA ILE A 135 9.87 12.47 18.78
C ILE A 135 8.69 13.41 19.07
N ALA A 136 8.20 13.44 20.32
CA ALA A 136 7.14 14.35 20.74
C ALA A 136 7.66 15.75 21.11
N GLU A 137 8.97 15.87 21.38
CA GLU A 137 9.57 17.08 21.97
C GLU A 137 10.59 17.77 21.05
N VAL A 138 11.08 17.08 20.02
CA VAL A 138 12.17 17.54 19.18
C VAL A 138 11.67 17.91 17.77
N SER A 139 11.93 19.15 17.35
CA SER A 139 11.67 19.60 15.97
C SER A 139 12.28 18.64 14.95
N SER A 140 11.59 18.37 13.85
CA SER A 140 11.94 17.35 12.83
C SER A 140 13.36 17.42 12.25
N HIS A 141 14.07 18.52 12.47
CA HIS A 141 15.45 18.74 12.03
C HIS A 141 16.53 18.20 13.00
N LEU A 142 16.17 17.80 14.23
CA LEU A 142 17.10 17.29 15.25
C LEU A 142 16.98 15.77 15.48
N ILE A 143 16.08 15.08 14.78
CA ILE A 143 15.92 13.63 14.90
C ILE A 143 17.08 12.96 14.14
N PRO A 144 17.95 12.18 14.79
CA PRO A 144 19.03 11.49 14.09
C PRO A 144 18.45 10.51 13.06
N PRO A 145 19.06 10.39 11.86
CA PRO A 145 18.56 9.53 10.79
C PRO A 145 18.32 8.06 11.22
N SER A 146 19.06 7.57 12.21
CA SER A 146 18.91 6.22 12.76
C SER A 146 17.54 5.99 13.41
N ASP A 147 17.02 6.97 14.15
CA ASP A 147 15.74 6.84 14.86
C ASP A 147 14.57 6.89 13.87
N LEU A 148 14.74 7.67 12.80
CA LEU A 148 13.79 7.72 11.70
C LEU A 148 13.76 6.40 10.92
N VAL A 149 14.92 5.83 10.59
CA VAL A 149 15.03 4.51 9.94
C VAL A 149 14.37 3.42 10.80
N PHE A 150 14.64 3.42 12.11
CA PHE A 150 14.01 2.47 13.03
C PHE A 150 12.48 2.60 13.06
N ALA A 151 11.95 3.83 13.10
CA ALA A 151 10.51 4.06 13.03
C ALA A 151 9.90 3.57 11.69
N PHE A 152 10.60 3.78 10.57
CA PHE A 152 10.19 3.27 9.27
C PHE A 152 10.15 1.74 9.22
N ASP A 153 11.16 1.08 9.77
CA ASP A 153 11.21 -0.40 9.81
C ASP A 153 9.99 -0.96 10.56
N PHE A 154 9.67 -0.41 11.73
CA PHE A 154 8.48 -0.81 12.48
C PHE A 154 7.17 -0.54 11.73
N ALA A 155 7.07 0.60 11.05
CA ALA A 155 5.91 0.94 10.23
C ALA A 155 5.70 -0.06 9.08
N PHE A 156 6.78 -0.40 8.36
CA PHE A 156 6.71 -1.34 7.24
C PHE A 156 6.45 -2.78 7.71
N LEU A 157 7.03 -3.21 8.83
CA LEU A 157 6.74 -4.51 9.44
C LEU A 157 5.29 -4.62 9.90
N PHE A 158 4.76 -3.58 10.54
CA PHE A 158 3.34 -3.55 10.93
C PHE A 158 2.43 -3.62 9.70
N GLY A 159 2.71 -2.83 8.67
CA GLY A 159 1.98 -2.93 7.42
C GLY A 159 2.09 -4.32 6.79
N MET A 160 3.25 -4.97 6.87
CA MET A 160 3.47 -6.30 6.33
C MET A 160 2.59 -7.33 7.03
N LEU A 161 2.40 -7.23 8.35
CA LEU A 161 1.45 -8.06 9.10
C LEU A 161 0.01 -7.89 8.62
N ILE A 162 -0.41 -6.65 8.34
CA ILE A 162 -1.75 -6.37 7.78
C ILE A 162 -1.89 -7.02 6.41
N SER A 163 -0.88 -6.91 5.53
CA SER A 163 -0.92 -7.53 4.21
C SER A 163 -0.91 -9.05 4.28
N PHE A 164 -0.16 -9.65 5.21
CA PHE A 164 -0.22 -11.09 5.49
C PHE A 164 -1.60 -11.54 5.96
N ALA A 165 -2.22 -10.78 6.87
CA ALA A 165 -3.60 -11.03 7.29
C ALA A 165 -4.56 -10.93 6.08
N GLY A 166 -4.34 -9.98 5.16
CA GLY A 166 -5.07 -9.89 3.90
C GLY A 166 -4.93 -11.14 3.03
N VAL A 167 -3.71 -11.67 2.84
CA VAL A 167 -3.48 -12.94 2.14
C VAL A 167 -4.22 -14.07 2.83
N PHE A 168 -4.09 -14.19 4.15
CA PHE A 168 -4.70 -15.25 4.94
C PHE A 168 -6.24 -15.21 4.86
N LEU A 169 -6.85 -14.04 5.05
CA LEU A 169 -8.30 -13.86 4.89
C LEU A 169 -8.74 -14.21 3.48
N MET A 170 -7.99 -13.79 2.46
CA MET A 170 -8.33 -14.11 1.08
C MET A 170 -8.23 -15.61 0.76
N LEU A 171 -7.35 -16.34 1.44
CA LEU A 171 -7.30 -17.81 1.33
C LEU A 171 -8.57 -18.45 1.92
N LEU A 172 -9.08 -17.94 3.04
CA LEU A 172 -10.31 -18.40 3.68
C LEU A 172 -11.59 -18.09 2.88
N VAL A 173 -11.57 -17.02 2.08
CA VAL A 173 -12.68 -16.72 1.17
C VAL A 173 -12.79 -17.83 0.14
N THR A 174 -13.80 -18.68 0.28
CA THR A 174 -14.16 -19.67 -0.73
C THR A 174 -14.53 -18.92 -2.01
N PRO A 175 -14.02 -19.32 -3.19
CA PRO A 175 -14.48 -18.74 -4.45
C PRO A 175 -16.00 -18.83 -4.46
N SER A 176 -16.69 -17.69 -4.60
CA SER A 176 -18.09 -17.76 -4.98
C SER A 176 -18.07 -18.30 -6.41
N GLU A 177 -18.37 -19.59 -6.54
CA GLU A 177 -18.62 -20.17 -7.84
C GLU A 177 -19.80 -19.38 -8.41
N GLY A 178 -19.50 -18.58 -9.43
CA GLY A 178 -20.53 -17.93 -10.20
C GLY A 178 -21.55 -18.99 -10.58
N THR A 179 -22.79 -18.73 -10.21
CA THR A 179 -23.96 -19.24 -10.91
C THR A 179 -23.64 -19.25 -12.40
N ALA A 180 -23.43 -20.47 -12.91
CA ALA A 180 -23.45 -20.75 -14.32
C ALA A 180 -24.69 -20.08 -14.91
N HIS A 181 -24.50 -19.37 -16.03
CA HIS A 181 -25.52 -19.00 -17.00
C HIS A 181 -26.97 -19.09 -16.51
N GLN A 182 -27.57 -17.94 -16.18
CA GLN A 182 -29.00 -17.70 -16.38
C GLN A 182 -29.28 -16.20 -16.41
#